data_AF-N8NP82-F1
#
_entry.id   AF-N8NP82-F1
#
_cell.length_a   1.000
_cell.length_b   1.000
_cell.length_c   1.000
_cell.angle_alpha   90.00
_cell.angle_beta   90.00
_cell.angle_gamma   90.00
#
_symmetry.space_group_name_H-M   'P 1'
#
loop_
_entity.id
_entity.type
_entity.pdbx_description
1 polymer ?
#
loop_
_entity_poly.entity_id
_entity_poly.type
_entity_poly.pdbx_seq_one_letter_code
_entity_poly.pdbx_strand_id
1 'polypeptide(L)'
;MNTKLTPHNSFKVTLFTAALTVSALAFAHLADFGTDQVAPAQNIQSEYGIVSLKMLDDVHGEAVVNLDGFRLEITSFEVEAHPDDYGVPGSEFTNIEVVELGEIKVFDANGNPYNDFTDHQDHREINSMIAGYIMKHRLVEVQS
;
A
#
# COMPACT_ATOMS: atom_id res chain seq x y z
N MET A 1 26.16 4.10 66.84
CA MET A 1 27.23 3.25 66.27
C MET A 1 27.98 4.07 65.24
N ASN A 2 29.30 4.16 65.34
CA ASN A 2 30.14 5.01 64.48
C ASN A 2 31.00 4.08 63.60
N THR A 3 30.56 3.82 62.38
CA THR A 3 31.22 2.87 61.47
C THR A 3 32.45 3.57 60.87
N LYS A 4 33.66 3.16 61.28
CA LYS A 4 34.91 3.71 60.73
C LYS A 4 35.05 3.33 59.25
N LEU A 5 35.35 4.34 58.43
CA LEU A 5 35.61 4.18 57.00
C LEU A 5 36.97 3.48 56.82
N THR A 6 36.95 2.22 56.38
CA THR A 6 38.16 1.45 56.04
C THR A 6 38.16 1.17 54.54
N PRO A 7 39.32 1.01 53.87
CA PRO A 7 39.40 0.86 52.42
C PRO A 7 38.54 -0.30 51.88
N HIS A 8 38.41 -1.39 52.63
CA HIS A 8 37.56 -2.52 52.28
C HIS A 8 36.05 -2.21 52.38
N ASN A 9 35.64 -1.40 53.38
CA ASN A 9 34.25 -0.95 53.52
C ASN A 9 33.91 0.14 52.49
N SER A 10 34.86 1.03 52.17
CA SER A 10 34.73 2.00 51.08
C SER A 10 34.61 1.32 49.72
N PHE A 11 35.42 0.28 49.45
CA PHE A 11 35.36 -0.45 48.19
C PHE A 11 33.99 -1.12 47.98
N LYS A 12 33.42 -1.75 49.02
CA LYS A 12 32.08 -2.34 48.96
C LYS A 12 30.98 -1.31 48.70
N VAL A 13 31.04 -0.16 49.37
CA VAL A 13 30.05 0.93 49.19
C VAL A 13 30.16 1.56 47.80
N THR A 14 31.38 1.78 47.31
CA THR A 14 31.59 2.33 45.97
C THR A 14 31.14 1.35 44.88
N LEU A 15 31.40 0.04 45.03
CA LEU A 15 30.97 -0.98 44.07
C LEU A 15 29.43 -1.07 43.99
N PHE A 16 28.75 -1.00 45.14
CA PHE A 16 27.30 -1.08 45.21
C PHE A 16 26.62 0.16 44.59
N THR A 17 27.18 1.35 44.86
CA THR A 17 26.66 2.61 44.31
C THR A 17 26.86 2.70 42.80
N ALA A 18 28.01 2.25 42.28
CA ALA A 18 28.29 2.23 40.84
C ALA A 18 27.39 1.23 40.07
N ALA A 19 27.08 0.07 40.66
CA ALA A 19 26.16 -0.90 40.05
C ALA A 19 24.72 -0.35 39.94
N LEU A 20 24.26 0.40 40.95
CA LEU A 20 22.94 1.04 40.94
C LEU A 20 22.82 2.14 39.88
N THR A 21 23.86 2.97 39.69
CA THR A 21 23.83 4.04 38.69
C THR A 21 23.90 3.50 37.25
N VAL A 22 24.69 2.44 37.00
CA VAL A 22 24.74 1.79 35.68
C VAL A 22 23.43 1.07 35.36
N SER A 23 22.79 0.43 36.36
CA SER A 23 21.49 -0.22 36.17
C SER A 23 20.39 0.79 35.83
N ALA A 24 20.34 1.94 36.52
CA ALA A 24 19.37 2.99 36.21
C ALA A 24 19.55 3.57 34.80
N LEU A 25 20.79 3.71 34.32
CA LEU A 25 21.08 4.19 32.98
C LEU A 25 20.72 3.15 31.90
N ALA A 26 20.94 1.85 32.15
CA ALA A 26 20.53 0.78 31.25
C ALA A 26 19.01 0.67 31.09
N PHE A 27 18.23 0.85 32.17
CA PHE A 27 16.77 0.91 32.09
C PHE A 27 16.24 2.16 31.38
N ALA A 28 16.93 3.30 31.49
CA ALA A 28 16.58 4.51 30.74
C ALA A 28 16.84 4.37 29.23
N HIS A 29 17.83 3.57 28.81
CA HIS A 29 18.08 3.26 27.40
C HIS A 29 17.19 2.17 26.82
N LEU A 30 16.56 1.33 27.64
CA LEU A 30 15.56 0.34 27.22
C LEU A 30 14.15 0.91 27.11
N ALA A 31 13.94 2.12 27.63
CA ALA A 31 12.75 2.90 27.36
C ALA A 31 12.86 3.55 25.96
N ASP A 32 13.01 2.71 24.93
CA ASP A 32 12.51 3.05 23.62
C ASP A 32 10.98 2.96 23.75
N PHE A 33 10.39 4.05 24.27
CA PHE A 33 8.98 4.31 24.02
C PHE A 33 8.90 4.47 22.52
N GLY A 34 8.65 3.35 21.85
CA GLY A 34 8.33 3.30 20.43
C GLY A 34 7.45 4.49 20.19
N THR A 35 7.97 5.43 19.43
CA THR A 35 7.20 6.59 19.03
C THR A 35 5.93 5.99 18.43
N ASP A 36 4.80 6.17 19.10
CA ASP A 36 3.53 6.30 18.41
C ASP A 36 3.72 7.52 17.52
N GLN A 37 4.48 7.36 16.44
CA GLN A 37 4.26 8.12 15.24
C GLN A 37 2.84 7.71 14.91
N VAL A 38 1.89 8.54 15.32
CA VAL A 38 0.65 8.70 14.56
C VAL A 38 1.15 8.73 13.13
N ALA A 39 0.89 7.65 12.39
CA ALA A 39 1.27 7.56 11.00
C ALA A 39 0.91 8.91 10.39
N PRO A 40 1.85 9.60 9.72
CA PRO A 40 1.57 10.94 9.20
C PRO A 40 0.24 10.81 8.50
N ALA A 41 -0.77 11.58 8.95
CA ALA A 41 -2.13 11.46 8.45
C ALA A 41 -1.99 11.30 6.96
N GLN A 42 -2.26 10.09 6.46
CA GLN A 42 -2.02 9.81 5.06
C GLN A 42 -2.82 10.92 4.41
N ASN A 43 -2.16 11.75 3.63
CA ASN A 43 -2.87 12.55 2.67
C ASN A 43 -3.41 11.49 1.73
N ILE A 44 -4.52 10.85 2.14
CA ILE A 44 -5.38 10.10 1.26
C ILE A 44 -5.99 11.23 0.45
N GLN A 45 -5.19 11.71 -0.49
CA GLN A 45 -5.71 12.30 -1.68
C GLN A 45 -6.83 11.32 -2.06
N SER A 46 -8.08 11.78 -2.08
CA SER A 46 -9.20 11.01 -2.58
C SER A 46 -8.90 10.74 -4.05
N GLU A 47 -7.96 9.84 -4.32
CA GLU A 47 -7.49 9.47 -5.64
C GLU A 47 -8.37 8.32 -6.05
N TYR A 48 -9.48 8.69 -6.66
CA TYR A 48 -10.14 7.83 -7.60
C TYR A 48 -9.09 7.36 -8.62
N GLY A 49 -8.72 6.08 -8.59
CA GLY A 49 -7.63 5.60 -9.43
C GLY A 49 -7.19 4.17 -9.20
N ILE A 50 -6.39 3.67 -10.14
CA ILE A 50 -5.74 2.36 -10.07
C ILE A 50 -4.62 2.41 -9.02
N VAL A 51 -4.76 1.60 -7.98
CA VAL A 51 -3.72 1.38 -6.95
C VAL A 51 -2.70 0.37 -7.46
N SER A 52 -3.18 -0.72 -8.05
CA SER A 52 -2.34 -1.72 -8.70
C SER A 52 -3.12 -2.41 -9.81
N LEU A 53 -2.41 -2.84 -10.86
CA LEU A 53 -2.95 -3.65 -11.92
C LEU A 53 -1.87 -4.62 -12.37
N LYS A 54 -2.26 -5.87 -12.58
CA LYS A 54 -1.38 -6.92 -13.06
C LYS A 54 -2.10 -7.77 -14.10
N MET A 55 -1.46 -7.94 -15.26
CA MET A 55 -1.87 -8.94 -16.24
C MET A 55 -1.45 -10.34 -15.77
N LEU A 56 -2.37 -11.29 -15.87
CA LEU A 56 -2.13 -12.70 -15.59
C LEU A 56 -1.65 -13.44 -16.85
N ASP A 57 -2.23 -13.07 -17.99
CA ASP A 57 -1.83 -13.51 -19.33
C ASP A 57 -2.07 -12.34 -20.33
N ASP A 58 -2.13 -12.64 -21.63
CA ASP A 58 -2.27 -11.63 -22.67
C ASP A 58 -3.65 -10.94 -22.69
N VAL A 59 -4.68 -11.53 -22.08
CA VAL A 59 -6.07 -11.03 -22.13
C VAL A 59 -6.73 -10.90 -20.75
N HIS A 60 -6.26 -11.61 -19.72
CA HIS A 60 -6.82 -11.55 -18.37
C HIS A 60 -5.91 -10.82 -17.39
N GLY A 61 -6.51 -10.08 -16.46
CA GLY A 61 -5.78 -9.41 -15.38
C GLY A 61 -6.58 -9.24 -14.10
N GLU A 62 -5.91 -8.71 -13.08
CA GLU A 62 -6.47 -8.32 -11.78
C GLU A 62 -6.12 -6.88 -11.48
N ALA A 63 -7.00 -6.17 -10.78
CA ALA A 63 -6.77 -4.77 -10.44
C ALA A 63 -7.27 -4.42 -9.03
N VAL A 64 -6.62 -3.45 -8.42
CA VAL A 64 -7.05 -2.80 -7.19
C VAL A 64 -7.28 -1.33 -7.50
N VAL A 65 -8.50 -0.86 -7.22
CA VAL A 65 -8.93 0.52 -7.44
C VAL A 65 -9.22 1.14 -6.09
N ASN A 66 -8.85 2.41 -5.92
CA ASN A 66 -9.33 3.23 -4.81
C ASN A 66 -10.52 4.06 -5.30
N LEU A 67 -11.65 3.94 -4.60
CA LEU A 67 -12.89 4.63 -4.88
C LEU A 67 -13.35 5.34 -3.61
N ASP A 68 -13.08 6.64 -3.51
CA ASP A 68 -13.47 7.47 -2.36
C ASP A 68 -13.08 6.87 -0.99
N GLY A 69 -11.88 6.29 -0.90
CA GLY A 69 -11.37 5.66 0.32
C GLY A 69 -11.81 4.21 0.52
N PHE A 70 -12.62 3.66 -0.37
CA PHE A 70 -12.86 2.23 -0.47
C PHE A 70 -11.85 1.57 -1.41
N ARG A 71 -11.37 0.40 -1.01
CA ARG A 71 -10.52 -0.44 -1.87
C ARG A 71 -11.40 -1.45 -2.59
N LEU A 72 -11.42 -1.37 -3.90
CA LEU A 72 -12.11 -2.29 -4.79
C LEU A 72 -11.08 -3.26 -5.36
N GLU A 73 -11.19 -4.53 -4.99
CA GLU A 73 -10.37 -5.61 -5.56
C GLU A 73 -11.17 -6.30 -6.66
N ILE A 74 -10.73 -6.10 -7.90
CA ILE A 74 -11.29 -6.71 -9.10
C ILE A 74 -10.55 -8.02 -9.32
N THR A 75 -11.26 -9.10 -9.04
CA THR A 75 -10.71 -10.46 -9.03
C THR A 75 -10.31 -10.97 -10.41
N SER A 76 -10.94 -10.47 -11.46
CA SER A 76 -10.59 -10.76 -12.85
C SER A 76 -11.20 -9.69 -13.76
N PHE A 77 -10.49 -9.31 -14.81
CA PHE A 77 -11.02 -8.60 -15.96
C PHE A 77 -10.47 -9.23 -17.22
N GLU A 78 -11.21 -9.12 -18.33
CA GLU A 78 -10.77 -9.54 -19.66
C GLU A 78 -10.67 -8.32 -20.59
N VAL A 79 -9.62 -8.28 -21.41
CA VAL A 79 -9.39 -7.23 -22.39
C VAL A 79 -9.22 -7.76 -23.80
N GLU A 80 -9.64 -6.94 -24.76
CA GLU A 80 -9.30 -7.11 -26.16
C GLU A 80 -8.39 -5.95 -26.61
N ALA A 81 -7.37 -6.29 -27.41
CA ALA A 81 -6.44 -5.35 -28.00
C ALA A 81 -6.71 -5.19 -29.48
N HIS A 82 -6.82 -3.94 -29.94
CA HIS A 82 -7.10 -3.61 -31.34
C HIS A 82 -6.10 -2.58 -31.87
N PRO A 83 -5.69 -2.70 -33.15
CA PRO A 83 -4.89 -1.65 -33.78
C PRO A 83 -5.75 -0.41 -34.00
N ASP A 84 -5.19 0.76 -33.71
CA ASP A 84 -5.85 2.06 -33.88
C ASP A 84 -4.82 3.13 -34.30
N ASP A 85 -5.26 4.26 -34.83
CA ASP A 85 -4.40 5.35 -35.27
C ASP A 85 -5.10 6.73 -35.21
N TYR A 86 -4.32 7.81 -35.20
CA TYR A 86 -4.85 9.19 -35.19
C TYR A 86 -5.11 9.75 -36.60
N GLY A 87 -5.16 8.90 -37.63
CA GLY A 87 -5.37 9.29 -39.03
C GLY A 87 -4.15 9.92 -39.71
N VAL A 88 -2.97 9.87 -39.08
CA VAL A 88 -1.69 10.36 -39.66
C VAL A 88 -0.63 9.26 -39.65
N PRO A 89 0.22 9.16 -40.70
CA PRO A 89 1.25 8.12 -40.75
C PRO A 89 2.19 8.14 -39.54
N GLY A 90 2.48 6.98 -38.95
CA GLY A 90 3.35 6.87 -37.78
C GLY A 90 2.67 7.14 -36.44
N SER A 91 1.33 7.19 -36.41
CA SER A 91 0.53 7.41 -35.20
C SER A 91 -0.23 6.16 -34.74
N GLU A 92 0.17 4.99 -35.22
CA GLU A 92 -0.42 3.70 -34.89
C GLU A 92 -0.17 3.37 -33.41
N PHE A 93 -1.19 2.84 -32.73
CA PHE A 93 -1.12 2.39 -31.34
C PHE A 93 -2.03 1.20 -31.10
N THR A 94 -1.80 0.50 -29.99
CA THR A 94 -2.69 -0.55 -29.50
C THR A 94 -3.75 0.10 -28.61
N ASN A 95 -5.01 0.07 -29.05
CA ASN A 95 -6.17 0.42 -28.24
C ASN A 95 -6.63 -0.80 -27.44
N ILE A 96 -7.18 -0.56 -26.26
CA ILE A 96 -7.58 -1.61 -25.31
C ILE A 96 -9.05 -1.40 -24.91
N GLU A 97 -9.84 -2.45 -25.02
CA GLU A 97 -11.21 -2.50 -24.52
C GLU A 97 -11.32 -3.54 -23.41
N VAL A 98 -11.97 -3.19 -22.29
CA VAL A 98 -12.31 -4.17 -21.24
C VAL A 98 -13.67 -4.77 -21.60
N VAL A 99 -13.68 -6.05 -21.97
CA VAL A 99 -14.87 -6.76 -22.46
C VAL A 99 -15.64 -7.46 -21.34
N GLU A 100 -14.94 -7.86 -20.28
CA GLU A 100 -15.56 -8.46 -19.09
C GLU A 100 -14.93 -7.89 -17.82
N LEU A 101 -15.79 -7.58 -16.84
CA LEU A 101 -15.39 -7.18 -15.49
C LEU A 101 -15.96 -8.20 -14.51
N GLY A 102 -15.08 -8.92 -13.83
CA GLY A 102 -15.44 -9.97 -12.88
C GLY A 102 -15.93 -9.44 -11.53
N GLU A 103 -15.89 -10.29 -10.50
CA GLU A 103 -16.33 -9.93 -9.15
C GLU A 103 -15.48 -8.78 -8.58
N ILE A 104 -16.18 -7.75 -8.07
CA ILE A 104 -15.61 -6.62 -7.33
C ILE A 104 -15.80 -6.86 -5.83
N LYS A 105 -14.70 -6.99 -5.09
CA LYS A 105 -14.70 -7.07 -3.64
C LYS A 105 -14.39 -5.71 -3.05
N VAL A 106 -15.33 -5.18 -2.26
CA VAL A 106 -15.21 -3.84 -1.67
C VAL A 106 -14.73 -3.96 -0.23
N PHE A 107 -13.76 -3.13 0.14
CA PHE A 107 -13.26 -2.99 1.49
C PHE A 107 -13.32 -1.54 1.93
N ASP A 108 -13.74 -1.30 3.17
CA ASP A 108 -13.66 0.03 3.79
C ASP A 108 -12.20 0.45 4.05
N ALA A 109 -11.99 1.68 4.49
CA ALA A 109 -10.66 2.21 4.81
C ALA A 109 -9.91 1.44 5.93
N ASN A 110 -10.62 0.63 6.71
CA ASN A 110 -10.04 -0.22 7.76
C ASN A 110 -9.75 -1.65 7.26
N GLY A 111 -10.07 -1.96 6.00
CA GLY A 111 -9.93 -3.28 5.40
C GLY A 111 -11.06 -4.25 5.72
N ASN A 112 -12.19 -3.78 6.26
CA ASN A 112 -13.35 -4.64 6.49
C ASN A 112 -14.13 -4.83 5.18
N PRO A 113 -14.65 -6.04 4.91
CA PRO A 113 -15.54 -6.25 3.77
C PRO A 113 -16.75 -5.31 3.82
N TYR A 114 -17.12 -4.78 2.67
CA TYR A 114 -18.27 -3.90 2.49
C TYR A 114 -19.13 -4.41 1.33
N ASN A 115 -20.41 -4.05 1.33
CA ASN A 115 -21.28 -4.40 0.21
C ASN A 115 -20.84 -3.65 -1.04
N ASP A 116 -20.92 -4.31 -2.19
CA ASP A 116 -20.73 -3.60 -3.45
C ASP A 116 -21.81 -2.53 -3.61
N PHE A 117 -21.36 -1.28 -3.69
CA PHE A 117 -22.21 -0.10 -3.87
C PHE A 117 -22.06 0.49 -5.27
N THR A 118 -21.22 -0.11 -6.11
CA THR A 118 -20.93 0.41 -7.45
C THR A 118 -22.14 0.28 -8.35
N ASP A 119 -22.29 1.25 -9.25
CA ASP A 119 -23.30 1.23 -10.30
C ASP A 119 -22.67 1.09 -11.69
N HIS A 120 -23.53 1.12 -12.71
CA HIS A 120 -23.10 0.99 -14.10
C HIS A 120 -22.13 2.11 -14.53
N GLN A 121 -22.25 3.32 -13.99
CA GLN A 121 -21.35 4.41 -14.32
C GLN A 121 -19.97 4.16 -13.70
N ASP A 122 -19.92 3.69 -12.44
CA ASP A 122 -18.67 3.30 -11.79
C ASP A 122 -17.96 2.19 -12.61
N HIS A 123 -18.69 1.18 -13.07
CA HIS A 123 -18.12 0.08 -13.88
C HIS A 123 -17.51 0.59 -15.18
N ARG A 124 -18.17 1.52 -15.87
CA ARG A 124 -17.64 2.11 -17.11
C ARG A 124 -16.35 2.89 -16.87
N GLU A 125 -16.27 3.60 -15.75
CA GLU A 125 -15.09 4.36 -15.41
C GLU A 125 -13.95 3.44 -14.95
N ILE A 126 -14.24 2.39 -14.18
CA ILE A 126 -13.30 1.32 -13.84
C ILE A 126 -12.71 0.69 -15.11
N ASN A 127 -13.55 0.33 -16.08
CA ASN A 127 -13.10 -0.20 -17.37
C ASN A 127 -12.18 0.78 -18.10
N SER A 128 -12.56 2.06 -18.13
CA SER A 128 -11.76 3.11 -18.77
C SER A 128 -10.40 3.31 -18.07
N MET A 129 -10.37 3.20 -16.74
CA MET A 129 -9.13 3.28 -15.97
C MET A 129 -8.21 2.09 -16.21
N ILE A 130 -8.77 0.87 -16.25
CA ILE A 130 -8.02 -0.36 -16.56
C ILE A 130 -7.42 -0.26 -17.97
N ALA A 131 -8.24 0.04 -18.97
CA ALA A 131 -7.77 0.21 -20.36
C ALA A 131 -6.69 1.29 -20.47
N GLY A 132 -6.94 2.46 -19.87
CA GLY A 132 -5.98 3.57 -19.85
C GLY A 132 -4.65 3.20 -19.20
N TYR A 133 -4.68 2.46 -18.09
CA TYR A 133 -3.49 1.98 -17.41
C TYR A 133 -2.71 0.99 -18.28
N ILE A 134 -3.39 0.02 -18.90
CA ILE A 134 -2.77 -0.96 -19.81
C ILE A 134 -2.10 -0.26 -20.99
N MET A 135 -2.80 0.68 -21.65
CA MET A 135 -2.26 1.45 -22.78
C MET A 135 -1.06 2.30 -22.38
N LYS A 136 -1.16 3.04 -21.26
CA LYS A 136 -0.09 3.91 -20.75
C LYS A 136 1.18 3.13 -20.45
N HIS A 137 1.04 1.90 -19.95
CA HIS A 137 2.16 1.05 -19.54
C HIS A 137 2.54 -0.02 -20.56
N ARG A 138 1.84 -0.11 -21.70
CA ARG A 138 2.04 -1.10 -22.77
C ARG A 138 2.07 -2.53 -22.25
N LEU A 139 1.05 -2.88 -21.46
CA LEU A 139 0.98 -4.20 -20.81
C LEU A 139 0.43 -5.30 -21.74
N VAL A 140 -0.20 -4.91 -22.84
CA VAL A 140 -0.76 -5.79 -23.88
C VAL A 140 -0.47 -5.16 -25.24
N GLU A 141 -0.20 -5.99 -26.24
CA GLU A 141 0.04 -5.59 -27.62
C GLU A 141 -0.84 -6.39 -28.57
N VAL A 142 -1.16 -5.85 -29.74
CA VAL A 142 -1.90 -6.57 -30.78
C VAL A 142 -1.10 -7.80 -31.22
N GLN A 143 -1.71 -9.00 -31.16
CA GLN A 143 -1.11 -10.20 -31.75
C GLN A 143 -1.05 -10.05 -33.27
N SER A 144 0.14 -10.25 -33.84
CA SER A 144 0.44 -10.06 -35.27
C SER A 144 0.33 -11.35 -36.09
#